data_AF-A0A1E7JVF8-F1
#
_entry.id   AF-A0A1E7JVF8-F1
#
_cell.length_a   1.000
_cell.length_b   1.000
_cell.length_c   1.000
_cell.angle_alpha   90.00
_cell.angle_beta   90.00
_cell.angle_gamma   90.00
#
_symmetry.space_group_name_H-M   'P 1'
#
loop_
_entity.id
_entity.type
_entity.pdbx_description
1 polymer ?
#
loop_
_entity_poly.entity_id
_entity_poly.type
_entity_poly.pdbx_seq_one_letter_code
_entity_poly.pdbx_strand_id
1 'polypeptide(L)'
;MQSQASGPARLPASGETLPGRVLRRETLLVLALSLGASAVSALISFVGSLTASGALADQAARLNTSQAPDRPWLDLAWQLFGIATALVPVALVAHLLMREGAGGLRSMGFDRSRPGFDLGRGALLAAAIGGSGLALYLAALQAGFNLTVVPESLPHVWWRIPVLIASALQNAVLEEVIVVGYLLRRLGQLDYSPWAAMGVSAVLRGSYHLYQGIGGLLGNMAMGVIFVVLYRRWGRVGPLVVAHALIDIVAFTGYALFAGKVDWLPTP
;
A
#
# COMPACT_ATOMS: atom_id res chain seq x y z
N MET A 1 31.10 9.03 -45.86
CA MET A 1 30.71 8.64 -44.49
C MET A 1 30.25 9.89 -43.75
N GLN A 2 28.93 10.12 -43.68
CA GLN A 2 28.37 11.24 -42.91
C GLN A 2 28.19 10.77 -41.46
N SER A 3 28.97 11.39 -40.57
CA SER A 3 28.85 11.24 -39.12
C SER A 3 27.55 11.90 -38.65
N GLN A 4 26.54 11.10 -38.29
CA GLN A 4 25.39 11.58 -37.52
C GLN A 4 25.85 11.77 -36.08
N ALA A 5 26.36 12.96 -35.77
CA ALA A 5 26.53 13.40 -34.39
C ALA A 5 25.14 13.44 -33.74
N SER A 6 24.87 12.49 -32.85
CA SER A 6 23.68 12.48 -32.00
C SER A 6 23.75 13.74 -31.13
N GLY A 7 22.94 14.74 -31.45
CA GLY A 7 22.83 15.96 -30.66
C GLY A 7 22.48 15.64 -29.20
N PRO A 8 22.87 16.48 -28.24
CA PRO A 8 22.59 16.26 -26.83
C PRO A 8 21.09 16.05 -26.62
N ALA A 9 20.72 15.02 -25.86
CA ALA A 9 19.35 14.68 -25.56
C ALA A 9 18.63 15.91 -24.99
N ARG A 10 17.76 16.54 -25.80
CA ARG A 10 17.00 17.71 -25.41
C ARG A 10 16.06 17.28 -24.28
N LEU A 11 16.21 17.91 -23.11
CA LEU A 11 15.20 17.77 -22.07
C LEU A 11 13.87 18.27 -22.64
N PRO A 12 12.77 17.51 -22.49
CA PRO A 12 11.48 17.94 -22.99
C PRO A 12 11.12 19.30 -22.39
N ALA A 13 10.59 20.20 -23.21
CA ALA A 13 10.11 21.48 -22.73
C ALA A 13 8.94 21.25 -21.77
N SER A 14 8.77 22.16 -20.79
CA SER A 14 7.62 22.13 -19.89
C SER A 14 6.31 22.10 -20.68
N GLY A 15 5.59 20.97 -20.62
CA GLY A 15 4.32 20.78 -21.32
C GLY A 15 4.35 19.79 -22.49
N GLU A 16 5.51 19.27 -22.90
CA GLU A 16 5.55 18.15 -23.86
C GLU A 16 5.07 16.85 -23.19
N THR A 17 4.06 16.21 -23.77
CA THR A 17 3.58 14.91 -23.33
C THR A 17 4.69 13.88 -23.50
N LEU A 18 5.12 13.26 -22.39
CA LEU A 18 6.13 12.20 -22.43
C LEU A 18 5.70 11.08 -23.38
N PRO A 19 6.61 10.52 -24.20
CA PRO A 19 6.27 9.41 -25.07
C PRO A 19 5.69 8.23 -24.28
N GLY A 20 4.63 7.58 -24.78
CA GLY A 20 3.98 6.47 -24.07
C GLY A 20 4.93 5.32 -23.68
N ARG A 21 6.00 5.09 -24.44
CA ARG A 21 7.06 4.12 -24.09
C ARG A 21 7.79 4.50 -22.80
N VAL A 22 8.04 5.78 -22.56
CA VAL A 22 8.68 6.28 -21.34
C VAL A 22 7.74 6.08 -20.15
N LEU A 23 6.48 6.50 -20.27
CA LEU A 23 5.47 6.33 -19.24
C LEU A 23 5.30 4.87 -18.80
N ARG A 24 5.25 3.93 -19.78
CA ARG A 24 5.18 2.49 -19.49
C ARG A 24 6.42 2.01 -18.74
N ARG A 25 7.62 2.39 -19.18
CA ARG A 25 8.88 2.00 -18.53
C ARG A 25 8.96 2.53 -17.09
N GLU A 26 8.65 3.80 -16.89
CA GLU A 26 8.63 4.40 -15.55
C GLU A 26 7.61 3.71 -14.64
N THR A 27 6.41 3.41 -15.17
CA THR A 27 5.38 2.69 -14.41
C THR A 27 5.85 1.29 -14.02
N LEU A 28 6.41 0.53 -14.97
CA LEU A 28 6.91 -0.82 -14.72
C LEU A 28 8.08 -0.83 -13.73
N LEU A 29 9.02 0.12 -13.83
CA LEU A 29 10.14 0.22 -12.90
C LEU A 29 9.67 0.55 -11.47
N VAL A 30 8.75 1.51 -11.33
CA VAL A 30 8.17 1.85 -10.01
C VAL A 30 7.47 0.62 -9.43
N LEU A 31 6.63 -0.08 -10.20
CA LEU A 31 5.93 -1.28 -9.71
C LEU A 31 6.90 -2.42 -9.39
N ALA A 32 7.91 -2.67 -10.23
CA ALA A 32 8.90 -3.72 -10.00
C ALA A 32 9.78 -3.47 -8.77
N LEU A 33 10.01 -2.21 -8.38
CA LEU A 33 10.71 -1.83 -7.15
C LEU A 33 9.81 -1.78 -5.92
N SER A 34 8.49 -1.97 -6.08
CA SER A 34 7.50 -1.79 -5.01
C SER A 34 6.37 -2.84 -5.07
N LEU A 35 5.13 -2.38 -5.19
CA LEU A 35 3.91 -3.18 -5.01
C LEU A 35 3.70 -4.24 -6.11
N GLY A 36 4.34 -4.09 -7.26
CA GLY A 36 4.40 -5.15 -8.27
C GLY A 36 5.28 -6.32 -7.83
N ALA A 37 6.43 -6.04 -7.20
CA ALA A 37 7.23 -7.09 -6.56
C ALA A 37 6.51 -7.69 -5.35
N SER A 38 5.82 -6.87 -4.54
CA SER A 38 4.98 -7.35 -3.44
C SER A 38 3.86 -8.27 -3.95
N ALA A 39 3.23 -7.98 -5.09
CA ALA A 39 2.21 -8.85 -5.69
C ALA A 39 2.77 -10.21 -6.11
N VAL A 40 3.97 -10.25 -6.70
CA VAL A 40 4.65 -11.52 -7.03
C VAL A 40 4.99 -12.29 -5.76
N SER A 41 5.56 -11.62 -4.75
CA SER A 41 5.88 -12.23 -3.46
C SER A 41 4.62 -12.77 -2.74
N ALA A 42 3.51 -12.03 -2.81
CA ALA A 42 2.23 -12.43 -2.22
C ALA A 42 1.65 -13.67 -2.90
N LEU A 43 1.75 -13.75 -4.23
CA LEU A 43 1.34 -14.94 -4.99
C LEU A 43 2.20 -16.16 -4.62
N ILE A 44 3.53 -16.01 -4.55
CA ILE A 44 4.44 -17.09 -4.15
C ILE A 44 4.09 -17.57 -2.73
N SER A 45 3.89 -16.64 -1.81
CA SER A 45 3.55 -16.95 -0.41
C SER A 45 2.20 -17.68 -0.29
N PHE A 46 1.20 -17.25 -1.06
CA PHE A 46 -0.12 -17.88 -1.06
C PHE A 46 -0.09 -19.29 -1.67
N VAL A 47 0.60 -19.48 -2.80
CA VAL A 47 0.80 -20.82 -3.40
C VAL A 47 1.56 -21.72 -2.43
N GLY A 48 2.61 -21.20 -1.79
CA GLY A 48 3.34 -21.92 -0.73
C GLY A 48 2.40 -22.41 0.38
N SER A 49 1.49 -21.53 0.84
CA SER A 49 0.48 -21.85 1.86
C SER A 49 -0.49 -22.94 1.40
N LEU A 50 -0.94 -22.89 0.13
CA LEU A 50 -1.82 -23.90 -0.47
C LEU A 50 -1.15 -25.27 -0.63
N THR A 51 0.16 -25.30 -0.81
CA THR A 51 0.94 -26.55 -1.00
C THR A 51 1.53 -27.12 0.29
N ALA A 52 1.47 -26.37 1.39
CA ALA A 52 2.01 -26.80 2.67
C ALA A 52 1.13 -27.88 3.34
N SER A 53 1.72 -28.66 4.23
CA SER A 53 0.99 -29.64 5.04
C SER A 53 0.19 -28.94 6.15
N GLY A 54 -1.13 -29.12 6.18
CA GLY A 54 -2.05 -28.48 7.13
C GLY A 54 -3.19 -27.73 6.44
N ALA A 55 -4.26 -27.37 7.17
CA ALA A 55 -5.32 -26.55 6.58
C ALA A 55 -4.87 -25.10 6.44
N LEU A 56 -5.44 -24.36 5.49
CA LEU A 56 -5.19 -22.90 5.41
C LEU A 56 -5.59 -22.17 6.69
N ALA A 57 -6.65 -22.63 7.37
CA ALA A 57 -7.10 -22.02 8.61
C ALA A 57 -6.03 -22.06 9.73
N ASP A 58 -5.11 -23.02 9.68
CA ASP A 58 -4.05 -23.23 10.69
C ASP A 58 -2.79 -22.39 10.40
N GLN A 59 -2.74 -21.71 9.25
CA GLN A 59 -1.61 -20.89 8.84
C GLN A 59 -1.87 -19.41 9.16
N ALA A 60 -0.79 -18.64 9.37
CA ALA A 60 -0.88 -17.24 9.77
C ALA A 60 0.01 -16.33 8.91
N ALA A 61 -0.62 -15.31 8.33
CA ALA A 61 0.08 -14.21 7.68
C ALA A 61 0.55 -13.23 8.77
N ARG A 62 1.86 -13.17 9.02
CA ARG A 62 2.44 -12.31 10.05
C ARG A 62 2.99 -11.03 9.45
N LEU A 63 2.55 -9.91 10.01
CA LEU A 63 3.04 -8.56 9.71
C LEU A 63 3.87 -8.06 10.89
N ASN A 64 4.67 -7.01 10.68
CA ASN A 64 5.46 -6.35 11.71
C ASN A 64 6.13 -7.33 12.70
N THR A 65 6.97 -8.21 12.18
CA THR A 65 7.65 -9.25 12.97
C THR A 65 9.07 -8.83 13.33
N SER A 66 9.58 -9.34 14.45
CA SER A 66 10.97 -9.13 14.85
C SER A 66 11.92 -9.83 13.88
N GLN A 67 12.90 -9.09 13.36
CA GLN A 67 13.99 -9.61 12.52
C GLN A 67 15.23 -9.99 13.35
N ALA A 68 15.37 -9.45 14.56
CA ALA A 68 16.43 -9.80 15.48
C ALA A 68 15.89 -10.07 16.89
N PRO A 69 15.25 -11.23 17.11
CA PRO A 69 14.76 -11.63 18.43
C PRO A 69 15.85 -11.49 19.49
N ASP A 70 15.46 -11.07 20.70
CA ASP A 70 16.33 -10.83 21.86
C ASP A 70 17.40 -9.72 21.69
N ARG A 71 17.39 -9.00 20.57
CA ARG A 71 18.35 -7.94 20.25
C ARG A 71 17.62 -6.63 19.90
N PRO A 72 16.99 -5.94 20.88
CA PRO A 72 15.99 -4.91 20.62
C PRO A 72 16.52 -3.70 19.82
N TRP A 73 17.77 -3.31 20.01
CA TRP A 73 18.35 -2.19 19.23
C TRP A 73 18.67 -2.58 17.78
N LEU A 74 19.09 -3.83 17.56
CA LEU A 74 19.31 -4.33 16.21
C LEU A 74 17.97 -4.52 15.49
N ASP A 75 16.96 -5.02 16.20
CA ASP A 75 15.62 -5.15 15.64
C ASP A 75 15.04 -3.77 15.28
N LEU A 76 15.12 -2.78 16.17
CA LEU A 76 14.72 -1.41 15.88
C LEU A 76 15.43 -0.85 14.62
N ALA A 77 16.75 -1.09 14.48
CA ALA A 77 17.48 -0.66 13.29
C ALA A 77 16.93 -1.30 12.01
N TRP A 78 16.60 -2.60 12.05
CA TRP A 78 15.98 -3.31 10.92
C TRP A 78 14.56 -2.82 10.61
N GLN A 79 13.74 -2.52 11.62
CA GLN A 79 12.41 -1.95 11.43
C GLN A 79 12.48 -0.58 10.76
N LEU A 80 13.33 0.32 11.27
CA LEU A 80 13.52 1.65 10.71
C LEU A 80 14.11 1.60 9.30
N PHE A 81 15.06 0.69 9.05
CA PHE A 81 15.60 0.45 7.72
C PHE A 81 14.51 -0.03 6.74
N GLY A 82 13.69 -0.99 7.14
CA GLY A 82 12.57 -1.49 6.33
C GLY A 82 11.58 -0.38 5.97
N ILE A 83 11.15 0.41 6.96
CA ILE A 83 10.26 1.57 6.76
C ILE A 83 10.88 2.59 5.80
N ALA A 84 12.14 2.97 6.03
CA ALA A 84 12.81 3.99 5.22
C ALA A 84 13.01 3.53 3.77
N THR A 85 13.40 2.27 3.56
CA THR A 85 13.62 1.72 2.22
C THR A 85 12.31 1.50 1.47
N ALA A 86 11.23 1.13 2.15
CA ALA A 86 9.90 1.01 1.57
C ALA A 86 9.34 2.35 1.05
N LEU A 87 9.85 3.50 1.55
CA LEU A 87 9.47 4.83 1.05
C LEU A 87 10.30 5.29 -0.15
N VAL A 88 11.38 4.60 -0.54
CA VAL A 88 12.21 4.98 -1.69
C VAL A 88 11.42 5.00 -3.01
N PRO A 89 10.54 4.02 -3.32
CA PRO A 89 9.68 4.09 -4.50
C PRO A 89 8.75 5.32 -4.51
N VAL A 90 8.29 5.79 -3.36
CA VAL A 90 7.49 7.02 -3.23
C VAL A 90 8.35 8.25 -3.57
N ALA A 91 9.59 8.29 -3.07
CA ALA A 91 10.54 9.35 -3.41
C ALA A 91 10.87 9.34 -4.92
N LEU A 92 11.00 8.16 -5.53
CA LEU A 92 11.18 8.00 -6.97
C LEU A 92 9.98 8.56 -7.75
N VAL A 93 8.74 8.22 -7.35
CA VAL A 93 7.52 8.80 -7.94
C VAL A 93 7.52 10.32 -7.82
N ALA A 94 7.84 10.85 -6.64
CA ALA A 94 7.94 12.31 -6.44
C ALA A 94 8.95 12.93 -7.41
N HIS A 95 10.12 12.31 -7.56
CA HIS A 95 11.17 12.77 -8.46
C HIS A 95 10.74 12.74 -9.94
N LEU A 96 10.12 11.65 -10.40
CA LEU A 96 9.60 11.53 -11.77
C LEU A 96 8.55 12.59 -12.07
N LEU A 97 7.64 12.84 -11.12
CA LEU A 97 6.59 13.86 -11.25
C LEU A 97 7.13 15.29 -11.19
N MET A 98 8.23 15.51 -10.47
CA MET A 98 8.96 16.79 -10.53
C MET A 98 9.64 16.97 -11.88
N ARG A 99 10.30 15.93 -12.39
CA ARG A 99 11.03 15.95 -13.66
C ARG A 99 10.12 16.20 -14.87
N GLU A 100 8.87 15.71 -14.84
CA GLU A 100 7.88 15.97 -15.90
C GLU A 100 7.17 17.34 -15.77
N GLY A 101 7.51 18.15 -14.76
CA GLY A 101 6.90 19.46 -14.55
C GLY A 101 5.51 19.42 -13.89
N ALA A 102 5.06 18.28 -13.37
CA ALA A 102 3.77 18.17 -12.68
C ALA A 102 3.78 18.79 -11.27
N GLY A 103 4.97 19.09 -10.73
CA GLY A 103 5.14 19.66 -9.38
C GLY A 103 5.24 18.62 -8.26
N GLY A 104 5.52 17.35 -8.59
CA GLY A 104 5.72 16.30 -7.58
C GLY A 104 4.41 15.75 -7.01
N LEU A 105 4.41 15.33 -5.75
CA LEU A 105 3.25 14.69 -5.12
C LEU A 105 2.05 15.64 -4.89
N ARG A 106 2.26 16.96 -4.93
CA ARG A 106 1.15 17.94 -4.91
C ARG A 106 0.21 17.79 -6.11
N SER A 107 0.70 17.24 -7.22
CA SER A 107 -0.10 17.03 -8.44
C SER A 107 -1.25 16.04 -8.26
N MET A 108 -1.17 15.19 -7.25
CA MET A 108 -2.20 14.23 -6.84
C MET A 108 -2.85 14.62 -5.50
N GLY A 109 -2.67 15.87 -5.07
CA GLY A 109 -3.22 16.38 -3.81
C GLY A 109 -2.64 15.72 -2.56
N PHE A 110 -1.40 15.20 -2.64
CA PHE A 110 -0.61 14.86 -1.46
C PHE A 110 0.24 16.07 -1.06
N ASP A 111 -0.39 16.97 -0.32
CA ASP A 111 0.21 18.23 0.11
C ASP A 111 -0.43 18.69 1.42
N ARG A 112 0.09 19.77 2.01
CA ARG A 112 -0.40 20.34 3.27
C ARG A 112 -1.44 21.45 3.09
N SER A 113 -2.08 21.57 1.93
CA SER A 113 -3.00 22.68 1.65
C SER A 113 -4.38 22.54 2.31
N ARG A 114 -4.82 21.31 2.64
CA ARG A 114 -6.14 21.05 3.24
C ARG A 114 -6.11 20.01 4.37
N PRO A 115 -5.29 20.20 5.42
CA PRO A 115 -5.08 19.17 6.44
C PRO A 115 -6.35 18.80 7.21
N GLY A 116 -7.21 19.77 7.54
CA GLY A 116 -8.48 19.48 8.23
C GLY A 116 -9.47 18.67 7.38
N PHE A 117 -9.48 18.90 6.06
CA PHE A 117 -10.30 18.11 5.14
C PHE A 117 -9.75 16.69 5.02
N ASP A 118 -8.44 16.55 4.84
CA ASP A 118 -7.77 15.26 4.70
C ASP A 118 -7.95 14.43 5.98
N LEU A 119 -7.74 15.04 7.16
CA LEU A 119 -7.95 14.39 8.45
C LEU A 119 -9.41 14.01 8.70
N GLY A 120 -10.35 14.95 8.51
CA GLY A 120 -11.77 14.69 8.81
C GLY A 120 -12.41 13.67 7.88
N ARG A 121 -12.17 13.77 6.56
CA ARG A 121 -12.68 12.81 5.58
C ARG A 121 -11.99 11.45 5.72
N GLY A 122 -10.68 11.46 5.97
CA GLY A 122 -9.91 10.24 6.21
C GLY A 122 -10.39 9.48 7.44
N ALA A 123 -10.62 10.17 8.56
CA ALA A 123 -11.13 9.56 9.78
C ALA A 123 -12.54 8.95 9.60
N LEU A 124 -13.46 9.66 8.93
CA LEU A 124 -14.79 9.14 8.63
C LEU A 124 -14.70 7.89 7.74
N LEU A 125 -13.84 7.92 6.73
CA LEU A 125 -13.65 6.80 5.81
C LEU A 125 -12.99 5.60 6.52
N ALA A 126 -12.03 5.85 7.41
CA ALA A 126 -11.42 4.83 8.25
C ALA A 126 -12.45 4.15 9.15
N ALA A 127 -13.31 4.92 9.82
CA ALA A 127 -14.36 4.36 10.66
C ALA A 127 -15.34 3.48 9.85
N ALA A 128 -15.76 3.96 8.68
CA ALA A 128 -16.66 3.21 7.81
C ALA A 128 -16.03 1.91 7.28
N ILE A 129 -14.87 2.03 6.62
CA ILE A 129 -14.22 0.87 5.98
C ILE A 129 -13.61 -0.05 7.01
N GLY A 130 -12.86 0.47 7.99
CA GLY A 130 -12.26 -0.32 9.06
C GLY A 130 -13.31 -1.05 9.90
N GLY A 131 -14.41 -0.39 10.25
CA GLY A 131 -15.53 -1.02 10.96
C GLY A 131 -16.18 -2.14 10.16
N SER A 132 -16.52 -1.88 8.88
CA SER A 132 -17.09 -2.92 8.00
C SER A 132 -16.11 -4.05 7.72
N GLY A 133 -14.82 -3.74 7.57
CA GLY A 133 -13.75 -4.69 7.30
C GLY A 133 -13.52 -5.63 8.46
N LEU A 134 -13.52 -5.12 9.69
CA LEU A 134 -13.45 -5.94 10.90
C LEU A 134 -14.65 -6.88 11.01
N ALA A 135 -15.87 -6.38 10.77
CA ALA A 135 -17.08 -7.21 10.79
C ALA A 135 -17.02 -8.33 9.74
N LEU A 136 -16.60 -8.01 8.51
CA LEU A 136 -16.44 -8.99 7.43
C LEU A 136 -15.33 -9.99 7.72
N TYR A 137 -14.21 -9.55 8.30
CA TYR A 137 -13.10 -10.41 8.68
C TYR A 137 -13.54 -11.48 9.69
N LEU A 138 -14.24 -11.07 10.75
CA LEU A 138 -14.76 -11.99 11.75
C LEU A 138 -15.77 -12.99 11.15
N ALA A 139 -16.64 -12.52 10.25
CA ALA A 139 -17.59 -13.39 9.55
C ALA A 139 -16.89 -14.40 8.60
N ALA A 140 -15.86 -13.96 7.88
CA ALA A 140 -15.11 -14.81 6.96
C ALA A 140 -14.27 -15.89 7.68
N LEU A 141 -13.72 -15.55 8.84
CA LEU A 141 -13.06 -16.52 9.71
C LEU A 141 -14.03 -17.59 10.19
N GLN A 142 -15.21 -17.19 10.67
CA GLN A 142 -16.24 -18.14 11.11
C GLN A 142 -16.65 -19.10 9.97
N ALA A 143 -16.58 -18.65 8.72
CA ALA A 143 -16.90 -19.43 7.54
C ALA A 143 -15.73 -20.25 6.97
N GLY A 144 -14.52 -20.16 7.53
CA GLY A 144 -13.36 -20.97 7.14
C GLY A 144 -12.68 -20.56 5.83
N PHE A 145 -12.97 -19.36 5.30
CA PHE A 145 -12.47 -18.90 4.00
C PHE A 145 -11.18 -18.07 4.06
N ASN A 146 -10.68 -17.74 5.25
CA ASN A 146 -9.56 -16.82 5.41
C ASN A 146 -8.50 -17.33 6.41
N LEU A 147 -7.24 -16.93 6.18
CA LEU A 147 -6.14 -17.14 7.10
C LEU A 147 -6.33 -16.28 8.35
N THR A 148 -5.82 -16.74 9.49
CA THR A 148 -5.65 -15.85 10.65
C THR A 148 -4.56 -14.83 10.31
N VAL A 149 -4.89 -13.54 10.36
CA VAL A 149 -3.95 -12.46 10.08
C VAL A 149 -3.42 -12.00 11.43
N VAL A 150 -2.10 -12.09 11.63
CA VAL A 150 -1.42 -11.60 12.81
C VAL A 150 -0.81 -10.25 12.44
N PRO A 151 -1.46 -9.13 12.80
CA PRO A 151 -1.08 -7.79 12.31
C PRO A 151 0.27 -7.32 12.87
N GLU A 152 0.70 -7.84 14.02
CA GLU A 152 2.03 -7.63 14.57
C GLU A 152 2.45 -8.72 15.57
N SER A 153 3.77 -8.92 15.70
CA SER A 153 4.33 -9.82 16.71
C SER A 153 5.66 -9.28 17.26
N LEU A 154 5.76 -7.95 17.46
CA LEU A 154 6.96 -7.32 18.00
C LEU A 154 7.09 -7.57 19.51
N PRO A 155 8.32 -7.62 20.06
CA PRO A 155 8.54 -7.82 21.49
C PRO A 155 7.92 -6.71 22.33
N HIS A 156 7.66 -6.97 23.61
CA HIS A 156 7.15 -5.95 24.54
C HIS A 156 8.24 -4.93 24.91
N VAL A 157 8.42 -3.93 24.05
CA VAL A 157 9.42 -2.87 24.18
C VAL A 157 8.80 -1.50 23.92
N TRP A 158 9.39 -0.44 24.48
CA TRP A 158 8.82 0.91 24.43
C TRP A 158 8.61 1.44 23.01
N TRP A 159 9.46 1.05 22.05
CA TRP A 159 9.39 1.48 20.66
C TRP A 159 8.41 0.68 19.81
N ARG A 160 7.78 -0.40 20.34
CA ARG A 160 6.81 -1.23 19.60
C ARG A 160 5.70 -0.38 18.99
N ILE A 161 4.95 0.37 19.81
CA ILE A 161 3.83 1.19 19.35
C ILE A 161 4.29 2.29 18.37
N PRO A 162 5.35 3.08 18.66
CA PRO A 162 5.91 4.02 17.69
C PRO A 162 6.25 3.41 16.33
N VAL A 163 6.88 2.22 16.30
CA VAL A 163 7.23 1.52 15.06
C VAL A 163 5.99 1.05 14.32
N LEU A 164 4.97 0.51 15.02
CA LEU A 164 3.71 0.11 14.39
C LEU A 164 2.99 1.29 13.73
N ILE A 165 2.96 2.45 14.39
CA ILE A 165 2.40 3.67 13.81
C ILE A 165 3.20 4.12 12.59
N ALA A 166 4.53 4.08 12.66
CA ALA A 166 5.39 4.43 11.53
C ALA A 166 5.22 3.47 10.34
N SER A 167 5.08 2.17 10.60
CA SER A 167 4.80 1.14 9.60
C SER A 167 3.44 1.37 8.92
N ALA A 168 2.38 1.62 9.69
CA ALA A 168 1.06 1.94 9.17
C ALA A 168 1.05 3.19 8.28
N LEU A 169 1.73 4.26 8.72
CA LEU A 169 1.90 5.48 7.92
C LEU A 169 2.69 5.20 6.63
N GLN A 170 3.73 4.38 6.71
CA GLN A 170 4.52 4.01 5.56
C GLN A 170 3.70 3.22 4.54
N ASN A 171 2.91 2.21 4.96
CA ASN A 171 2.06 1.43 4.06
C ASN A 171 1.05 2.32 3.37
N ALA A 172 0.33 3.14 4.14
CA ALA A 172 -0.65 4.06 3.60
C ALA A 172 -0.06 5.03 2.58
N VAL A 173 1.11 5.62 2.86
CA VAL A 173 1.78 6.51 1.92
C VAL A 173 2.24 5.75 0.67
N LEU A 174 2.87 4.59 0.83
CA LEU A 174 3.36 3.77 -0.28
C LEU A 174 2.22 3.39 -1.22
N GLU A 175 1.15 2.80 -0.68
CA GLU A 175 0.05 2.28 -1.45
C GLU A 175 -0.78 3.37 -2.11
N GLU A 176 -1.20 4.40 -1.36
CA GLU A 176 -2.07 5.42 -1.94
C GLU A 176 -1.34 6.31 -2.94
N VAL A 177 -0.06 6.62 -2.70
CA VAL A 177 0.72 7.40 -3.67
C VAL A 177 0.98 6.60 -4.93
N ILE A 178 1.34 5.32 -4.84
CA ILE A 178 1.67 4.53 -6.03
C ILE A 178 0.42 4.03 -6.77
N VAL A 179 -0.51 3.39 -6.08
CA VAL A 179 -1.62 2.64 -6.70
C VAL A 179 -2.77 3.53 -7.10
N VAL A 180 -3.05 4.58 -6.32
CA VAL A 180 -4.15 5.52 -6.58
C VAL A 180 -3.62 6.78 -7.25
N GLY A 181 -2.60 7.43 -6.69
CA GLY A 181 -2.06 8.67 -7.24
C GLY A 181 -1.34 8.48 -8.58
N TYR A 182 -0.22 7.76 -8.55
CA TYR A 182 0.72 7.63 -9.66
C TYR A 182 0.20 6.70 -10.77
N LEU A 183 -0.25 5.51 -10.43
CA LEU A 183 -0.69 4.52 -11.42
C LEU A 183 -1.90 5.01 -12.22
N LEU A 184 -2.92 5.59 -11.57
CA LEU A 184 -4.07 6.15 -12.29
C LEU A 184 -3.67 7.30 -13.22
N ARG A 185 -2.75 8.16 -12.76
CA ARG A 185 -2.19 9.24 -13.60
C ARG A 185 -1.51 8.65 -14.84
N ARG A 186 -0.63 7.65 -14.65
CA ARG A 186 0.11 7.02 -15.74
C ARG A 186 -0.80 6.28 -16.72
N LEU A 187 -1.78 5.54 -16.23
CA LEU A 187 -2.77 4.87 -17.07
C LEU A 187 -3.62 5.87 -17.86
N GLY A 188 -4.02 6.99 -17.24
CA GLY A 188 -4.73 8.07 -17.93
C GLY A 188 -3.88 8.72 -19.03
N GLN A 189 -2.58 8.94 -18.79
CA GLN A 189 -1.64 9.43 -19.82
C GLN A 189 -1.34 8.39 -20.93
N LEU A 190 -1.70 7.13 -20.70
CA LEU A 190 -1.62 6.04 -21.68
C LEU A 190 -2.98 5.76 -22.35
N ASP A 191 -3.93 6.69 -22.22
CA ASP A 191 -5.27 6.64 -22.81
C ASP A 191 -6.15 5.47 -22.33
N TYR A 192 -5.88 4.92 -21.14
CA TYR A 192 -6.78 3.94 -20.53
C TYR A 192 -8.09 4.63 -20.13
N SER A 193 -9.21 3.96 -20.39
CA SER A 193 -10.51 4.45 -19.93
C SER A 193 -10.55 4.54 -18.40
N PRO A 194 -11.37 5.45 -17.81
CA PRO A 194 -11.49 5.55 -16.36
C PRO A 194 -11.87 4.22 -15.70
N TRP A 195 -12.71 3.41 -16.33
CA TRP A 195 -13.10 2.10 -15.80
C TRP A 195 -11.95 1.09 -15.85
N ALA A 196 -11.21 1.05 -16.96
CA ALA A 196 -10.03 0.18 -17.09
C ALA A 196 -8.94 0.55 -16.07
N ALA A 197 -8.63 1.83 -15.90
CA ALA A 197 -7.63 2.29 -14.94
C ALA A 197 -8.03 1.95 -13.50
N MET A 198 -9.32 2.05 -13.17
CA MET A 198 -9.84 1.64 -11.85
C MET A 198 -9.72 0.13 -11.65
N GLY A 199 -10.07 -0.68 -12.65
CA GLY A 199 -9.93 -2.14 -12.60
C GLY A 199 -8.49 -2.56 -12.37
N VAL A 200 -7.53 -1.99 -13.12
CA VAL A 200 -6.10 -2.28 -12.95
C VAL A 200 -5.61 -1.88 -11.56
N SER A 201 -5.99 -0.69 -11.07
CA SER A 201 -5.60 -0.21 -9.73
C SER A 201 -6.17 -1.11 -8.62
N ALA A 202 -7.44 -1.50 -8.71
CA ALA A 202 -8.09 -2.38 -7.74
C ALA A 202 -7.50 -3.80 -7.75
N VAL A 203 -7.26 -4.38 -8.93
CA VAL A 203 -6.66 -5.72 -9.06
C VAL A 203 -5.22 -5.72 -8.54
N LEU A 204 -4.43 -4.68 -8.87
CA LEU A 204 -3.08 -4.54 -8.31
C LEU A 204 -3.13 -4.46 -6.78
N ARG A 205 -4.07 -3.68 -6.23
CA ARG A 205 -4.24 -3.60 -4.78
C ARG A 205 -4.53 -4.95 -4.15
N GLY A 206 -5.53 -5.66 -4.66
CA GLY A 206 -5.84 -6.99 -4.18
C GLY A 206 -4.65 -7.97 -4.29
N SER A 207 -3.89 -7.91 -5.37
CA SER A 207 -2.87 -8.92 -5.66
C SER A 207 -1.70 -8.89 -4.68
N TYR A 208 -1.24 -7.72 -4.21
CA TYR A 208 -0.23 -7.66 -3.16
C TYR A 208 -0.76 -7.98 -1.76
N HIS A 209 -2.06 -8.17 -1.59
CA HIS A 209 -2.67 -8.70 -0.36
C HIS A 209 -3.06 -10.18 -0.46
N LEU A 210 -2.77 -10.86 -1.57
CA LEU A 210 -3.15 -12.26 -1.76
C LEU A 210 -2.54 -13.21 -0.70
N TYR A 211 -1.40 -12.83 -0.10
CA TYR A 211 -0.77 -13.59 0.99
C TYR A 211 -1.66 -13.71 2.25
N GLN A 212 -2.67 -12.85 2.39
CA GLN A 212 -3.65 -12.90 3.47
C GLN A 212 -4.81 -13.87 3.16
N GLY A 213 -4.88 -14.41 1.94
CA GLY A 213 -5.96 -15.27 1.45
C GLY A 213 -6.94 -14.54 0.52
N ILE A 214 -7.97 -15.27 0.08
CA ILE A 214 -8.97 -14.76 -0.87
C ILE A 214 -9.80 -13.62 -0.26
N GLY A 215 -10.05 -13.65 1.05
CA GLY A 215 -10.71 -12.54 1.75
C GLY A 215 -9.87 -11.26 1.71
N GLY A 216 -8.56 -11.38 1.94
CA GLY A 216 -7.62 -10.26 1.81
C GLY A 216 -7.55 -9.70 0.39
N LEU A 217 -7.50 -10.56 -0.64
CA LEU A 217 -7.58 -10.16 -2.06
C LEU A 217 -8.84 -9.34 -2.34
N LEU A 218 -10.02 -9.89 -2.06
CA LEU A 218 -11.30 -9.29 -2.44
C LEU A 218 -11.61 -8.03 -1.62
N GLY A 219 -11.31 -8.05 -0.32
CA GLY A 219 -11.48 -6.87 0.56
C GLY A 219 -10.65 -5.68 0.09
N ASN A 220 -9.40 -5.92 -0.30
CA ASN A 220 -8.51 -4.87 -0.79
C ASN A 220 -8.86 -4.41 -2.22
N MET A 221 -9.38 -5.29 -3.09
CA MET A 221 -9.97 -4.86 -4.37
C MET A 221 -11.17 -3.92 -4.14
N ALA A 222 -12.06 -4.25 -3.20
CA ALA A 222 -13.22 -3.42 -2.87
C ALA A 222 -12.82 -2.05 -2.30
N MET A 223 -11.90 -2.04 -1.33
CA MET A 223 -11.32 -0.78 -0.83
C MET A 223 -10.68 0.02 -1.98
N GLY A 224 -9.98 -0.66 -2.89
CA GLY A 224 -9.37 -0.03 -4.06
C GLY A 224 -10.36 0.68 -4.96
N VAL A 225 -11.49 0.05 -5.29
CA VAL A 225 -12.57 0.70 -6.06
C VAL A 225 -13.07 1.95 -5.34
N ILE A 226 -13.38 1.85 -4.03
CA ILE A 226 -13.86 2.98 -3.23
C ILE A 226 -12.85 4.13 -3.26
N PHE A 227 -11.57 3.84 -3.05
CA PHE A 227 -10.50 4.83 -3.02
C PHE A 227 -10.28 5.49 -4.37
N VAL A 228 -10.36 4.75 -5.49
CA VAL A 228 -10.28 5.36 -6.83
C VAL A 228 -11.46 6.30 -7.08
N VAL A 229 -12.69 5.92 -6.71
CA VAL A 229 -13.88 6.77 -6.86
C VAL A 229 -13.72 8.06 -6.04
N LEU A 230 -13.30 7.95 -4.78
CA LEU A 230 -13.11 9.09 -3.89
C LEU A 230 -11.93 9.97 -4.34
N TYR A 231 -10.83 9.38 -4.81
CA TYR A 231 -9.71 10.12 -5.40
C TYR A 231 -10.17 10.95 -6.59
N ARG A 232 -10.95 10.37 -7.51
CA ARG A 232 -11.50 11.11 -8.65
C ARG A 232 -12.46 12.21 -8.23
N ARG A 233 -13.24 11.98 -7.16
CA ARG A 233 -14.21 12.95 -6.63
C ARG A 233 -13.53 14.14 -5.92
N TRP A 234 -12.43 13.89 -5.23
CA TRP A 234 -11.74 14.89 -4.41
C TRP A 234 -10.50 15.49 -5.09
N GLY A 235 -9.92 14.79 -6.06
CA GLY A 235 -8.65 15.15 -6.70
C GLY A 235 -7.46 15.10 -5.75
N ARG A 236 -7.56 14.33 -4.65
CA ARG A 236 -6.56 14.31 -3.57
C ARG A 236 -6.40 12.93 -2.97
N VAL A 237 -5.16 12.48 -2.83
CA VAL A 237 -4.82 11.23 -2.11
C VAL A 237 -4.72 11.44 -0.59
N GLY A 238 -4.54 12.67 -0.11
CA GLY A 238 -4.39 13.00 1.32
C GLY A 238 -5.43 12.33 2.24
N PRO A 239 -6.75 12.45 1.98
CA PRO A 239 -7.75 11.79 2.81
C PRO A 239 -7.67 10.26 2.79
N LEU A 240 -7.22 9.67 1.67
CA LEU A 240 -7.09 8.22 1.52
C LEU A 240 -5.90 7.69 2.31
N VAL A 241 -4.76 8.42 2.29
CA VAL A 241 -3.59 8.11 3.12
C VAL A 241 -3.97 8.13 4.60
N VAL A 242 -4.73 9.16 5.03
CA VAL A 242 -5.21 9.22 6.42
C VAL A 242 -6.12 8.04 6.73
N ALA A 243 -7.08 7.74 5.85
CA ALA A 243 -8.04 6.65 6.08
C ALA A 243 -7.32 5.32 6.25
N HIS A 244 -6.43 4.99 5.32
CA HIS A 244 -5.63 3.79 5.33
C HIS A 244 -4.75 3.73 6.59
N ALA A 245 -3.99 4.79 6.88
CA ALA A 245 -3.10 4.80 8.04
C ALA A 245 -3.87 4.57 9.36
N LEU A 246 -5.06 5.16 9.51
CA LEU A 246 -5.88 4.96 10.71
C LEU A 246 -6.41 3.53 10.82
N ILE A 247 -6.80 2.90 9.71
CA ILE A 247 -7.21 1.49 9.69
C ILE A 247 -6.03 0.62 10.15
N ASP A 248 -4.84 0.80 9.59
CA ASP A 248 -3.64 0.04 9.93
C ASP A 248 -3.17 0.30 11.37
N ILE A 249 -3.17 1.56 11.82
CA ILE A 249 -2.83 1.91 13.22
C ILE A 249 -3.76 1.18 14.18
N VAL A 250 -5.07 1.20 13.93
CA VAL A 250 -6.06 0.52 14.79
C VAL A 250 -5.85 -0.99 14.74
N ALA A 251 -5.61 -1.57 13.56
CA ALA A 251 -5.35 -3.01 13.43
C ALA A 251 -4.08 -3.44 14.17
N PHE A 252 -2.96 -2.73 13.96
CA PHE A 252 -1.66 -3.09 14.52
C PHE A 252 -1.63 -2.86 16.04
N THR A 253 -1.99 -1.65 16.47
CA THR A 253 -1.93 -1.31 17.91
C THR A 253 -3.08 -1.95 18.69
N GLY A 254 -4.26 -2.09 18.09
CA GLY A 254 -5.38 -2.81 18.68
C GLY A 254 -5.03 -4.28 18.93
N TYR A 255 -4.43 -4.96 17.96
CA TYR A 255 -3.95 -6.33 18.16
C TYR A 255 -2.90 -6.40 19.28
N ALA A 256 -1.90 -5.49 19.27
CA ALA A 256 -0.88 -5.43 20.32
C ALA A 256 -1.44 -5.26 21.74
N LEU A 257 -2.56 -4.55 21.88
CA LEU A 257 -3.17 -4.24 23.16
C LEU A 257 -4.17 -5.32 23.62
N PHE A 258 -4.89 -5.96 22.71
CA PHE A 258 -6.05 -6.82 23.02
C PHE A 258 -5.86 -8.30 22.71
N ALA A 259 -4.88 -8.70 21.90
CA ALA A 259 -4.60 -10.11 21.63
C ALA A 259 -4.35 -10.89 22.93
N GLY A 260 -5.05 -12.01 23.11
CA GLY A 260 -5.02 -12.83 24.32
C GLY A 260 -5.75 -12.24 25.53
N LYS A 261 -6.45 -11.10 25.37
CA LYS A 261 -7.26 -10.46 26.43
C LYS A 261 -8.75 -10.41 26.13
N VAL A 262 -9.15 -10.71 24.89
CA VAL A 262 -10.55 -10.74 24.44
C VAL A 262 -10.80 -12.00 23.62
N ASP A 263 -11.96 -12.63 23.83
CA ASP A 263 -12.25 -13.97 23.29
C ASP A 263 -12.60 -13.98 21.79
N TRP A 264 -12.91 -12.81 21.22
CA TRP A 264 -13.32 -12.67 19.82
C TRP A 264 -12.15 -12.36 18.87
N LEU A 265 -10.98 -11.99 19.40
CA LEU A 265 -9.81 -11.70 18.57
C LEU A 265 -8.98 -12.98 18.40
N PRO A 266 -8.81 -13.49 17.17
CA PRO A 266 -8.07 -14.72 16.95
C PRO A 266 -6.59 -14.54 17.31
N THR A 267 -6.07 -15.47 18.11
CA THR A 267 -4.64 -15.59 18.40
C THR A 267 -4.21 -17.02 18.07
N PRO A 268 -3.31 -17.22 17.09
CA PRO A 268 -2.77 -18.53 16.77
C PRO A 268 -1.80 -19.05 17.84
#